data_AF-A0A7Y5Y7M2-F1
#
_entry.id   AF-A0A7Y5Y7M2-F1
#
_cell.length_a   1.000
_cell.length_b   1.000
_cell.length_c   1.000
_cell.angle_alpha   90.00
_cell.angle_beta   90.00
_cell.angle_gamma   90.00
#
_symmetry.space_group_name_H-M   'P 1'
#
loop_
_entity.id
_entity.type
_entity.pdbx_description
1 polymer ?
#
loop_
_entity_poly.entity_id
_entity_poly.type
_entity_poly.pdbx_seq_one_letter_code
_entity_poly.pdbx_strand_id
1 'polypeptide(L)'
;MELGSSEWSCACGYTMDETPAGDPLESVRLASARVESLQWELDAAQEQFENALRSASKRGAAHDALGRAAGLAPVELQEFLDGGAKLP
;
A
#
# COMPACT_ATOMS: atom_id res chain seq x y z
N MET A 1 -21.29 47.65 -7.05
CA MET A 1 -21.06 46.61 -8.08
C MET A 1 -21.06 45.31 -7.32
N GLU A 2 -22.21 44.67 -7.18
CA GLU A 2 -22.36 43.40 -6.46
C GLU A 2 -22.87 42.39 -7.47
N LEU A 3 -22.00 41.46 -7.87
CA LEU A 3 -22.38 40.32 -8.70
C LEU A 3 -23.05 39.32 -7.75
N GLY A 4 -24.38 39.36 -7.72
CA GLY A 4 -25.19 38.36 -7.03
C GLY A 4 -24.89 36.99 -7.61
N SER A 5 -24.18 36.17 -6.83
CA SER A 5 -24.01 34.74 -7.10
C SER A 5 -25.40 34.12 -7.19
N SER A 6 -25.82 33.79 -8.41
CA SER A 6 -27.12 33.18 -8.66
C SER A 6 -26.98 31.69 -8.43
N GLU A 7 -27.09 31.28 -7.17
CA GLU A 7 -27.14 29.88 -6.76
C GLU A 7 -28.33 29.20 -7.46
N TRP A 8 -28.04 28.34 -8.43
CA TRP A 8 -29.07 27.58 -9.14
C TRP A 8 -29.36 26.28 -8.38
N SER A 9 -30.58 26.17 -7.84
CA SER A 9 -31.10 24.94 -7.24
C SER A 9 -32.13 24.29 -8.16
N CYS A 10 -31.98 22.98 -8.39
CA CYS A 10 -32.95 22.19 -9.16
C CYS A 10 -34.17 21.86 -8.30
N ALA A 11 -35.36 21.81 -8.91
CA ALA A 11 -36.62 21.50 -8.22
C ALA A 11 -36.67 20.10 -7.55
N CYS A 12 -35.71 19.22 -7.85
CA CYS A 12 -35.54 17.94 -7.16
C CYS A 12 -34.75 18.04 -5.83
N GLY A 13 -34.33 19.24 -5.42
CA GLY A 13 -33.56 19.48 -4.20
C GLY A 13 -32.04 19.36 -4.35
N TYR A 14 -31.53 19.27 -5.58
CA TYR A 14 -30.10 19.24 -5.86
C TYR A 14 -29.56 20.67 -6.02
N THR A 15 -28.58 21.06 -5.21
CA THR A 15 -27.77 22.27 -5.37
C THR A 15 -26.41 21.90 -5.97
N MET A 16 -25.97 22.66 -6.96
CA MET A 16 -24.60 22.55 -7.47
C MET A 16 -23.74 23.50 -6.62
N ASP A 17 -23.06 22.96 -5.62
CA ASP A 17 -22.10 23.71 -4.81
C ASP A 17 -20.87 24.00 -5.70
N GLU A 18 -20.71 25.25 -6.16
CA GLU A 18 -19.56 25.69 -7.00
C GLU A 18 -18.26 25.86 -6.20
N THR A 19 -18.11 25.14 -5.09
CA THR A 19 -16.83 25.06 -4.37
C THR A 19 -16.09 23.81 -4.87
N PRO A 20 -14.95 23.91 -5.58
CA PRO A 20 -14.25 22.73 -6.04
C PRO A 20 -13.84 21.92 -4.81
N ALA A 21 -14.04 20.61 -4.88
CA ALA A 21 -13.56 19.67 -3.89
C ALA A 21 -12.02 19.74 -3.77
N GLY A 22 -11.50 20.66 -2.94
CA GLY A 22 -10.06 20.89 -2.73
C GLY A 22 -9.28 21.34 -3.98
N ASP A 23 -8.05 21.85 -3.80
CA ASP A 23 -7.11 22.02 -4.92
C ASP A 23 -6.84 20.61 -5.53
N PRO A 24 -7.14 20.36 -6.82
CA PRO A 24 -6.87 19.07 -7.43
C PRO A 24 -5.41 18.65 -7.30
N LEU A 25 -4.46 19.59 -7.32
CA LEU A 25 -3.04 19.28 -7.11
C LEU A 25 -2.74 18.91 -5.65
N GLU A 26 -3.47 19.47 -4.68
CA GLU A 26 -3.37 19.07 -3.28
C GLU A 26 -3.84 17.62 -3.07
N SER A 27 -4.94 17.22 -3.72
CA SER A 27 -5.40 15.83 -3.67
C SER A 27 -4.37 14.84 -4.24
N VAL A 28 -3.70 15.21 -5.34
CA VAL A 28 -2.62 14.41 -5.94
C VAL A 28 -1.44 14.32 -4.98
N ARG A 29 -0.99 15.44 -4.39
CA ARG A 29 0.11 15.47 -3.42
C ARG A 29 -0.19 14.56 -2.22
N LEU A 30 -1.40 14.62 -1.67
CA LEU A 30 -1.80 13.78 -0.53
C LEU A 30 -1.83 12.29 -0.90
N ALA A 31 -2.36 11.96 -2.08
CA ALA A 31 -2.35 10.60 -2.58
C ALA A 31 -0.92 10.08 -2.79
N SER A 32 -0.03 10.89 -3.35
CA SER A 32 1.39 10.54 -3.51
C SER A 32 2.09 10.29 -2.19
N ALA A 33 1.91 11.16 -1.19
CA ALA A 33 2.48 10.96 0.14
C ALA A 33 1.97 9.68 0.81
N ARG A 34 0.71 9.31 0.57
CA ARG A 34 0.15 8.05 1.07
C ARG A 34 0.75 6.83 0.38
N VAL A 35 0.97 6.89 -0.93
CA VAL A 35 1.68 5.82 -1.66
C VAL A 35 3.08 5.64 -1.10
N GLU A 36 3.81 6.73 -0.88
CA GLU A 36 5.16 6.68 -0.30
C GLU A 36 5.15 6.05 1.09
N SER A 37 4.24 6.48 1.98
CA SER A 37 4.10 5.86 3.31
C SER A 37 3.87 4.35 3.23
N LEU A 38 2.96 3.92 2.36
CA LEU A 38 2.64 2.50 2.19
C LEU A 38 3.82 1.70 1.60
N GLN A 39 4.60 2.31 0.71
CA GLN A 39 5.82 1.69 0.17
C GLN A 39 6.83 1.43 1.30
N TRP A 40 7.05 2.41 2.18
CA TRP A 40 7.96 2.26 3.31
C TRP A 40 7.47 1.20 4.31
N GLU A 41 6.18 1.17 4.59
CA GLU A 41 5.56 0.16 5.44
C GLU A 41 5.70 -1.25 4.84
N LEU A 42 5.52 -1.39 3.52
CA LEU A 42 5.69 -2.66 2.81
C LEU A 42 7.14 -3.13 2.84
N ASP A 43 8.10 -2.24 2.57
CA ASP A 43 9.53 -2.54 2.63
C ASP A 43 9.93 -3.04 4.02
N ALA A 44 9.47 -2.36 5.07
CA ALA A 44 9.72 -2.76 6.45
C ALA A 44 9.08 -4.11 6.80
N ALA A 45 7.85 -4.36 6.33
CA ALA A 45 7.17 -5.64 6.53
C ALA A 45 7.89 -6.78 5.81
N GLN A 46 8.39 -6.53 4.59
CA GLN A 46 9.14 -7.50 3.81
C GLN A 46 10.46 -7.85 4.50
N GLU A 47 11.23 -6.87 4.96
CA GLU A 47 12.47 -7.14 5.71
C GLU A 47 12.20 -7.98 6.97
N GLN A 48 11.14 -7.67 7.72
CA GLN A 48 10.73 -8.44 8.89
C GLN A 48 10.36 -9.89 8.54
N PHE A 49 9.60 -10.08 7.46
CA PHE A 49 9.23 -11.41 6.97
C PHE A 49 10.46 -12.25 6.63
N GLU A 50 11.40 -11.69 5.86
CA GLU A 50 12.62 -12.39 5.48
C GLU A 50 13.48 -12.76 6.69
N ASN A 51 13.60 -11.84 7.65
CA ASN A 51 14.32 -12.07 8.90
C ASN A 51 13.67 -13.18 9.73
N ALA A 52 12.34 -13.21 9.81
CA ALA A 52 11.60 -14.28 10.48
C ALA A 52 11.85 -15.64 9.81
N LEU A 53 11.83 -15.69 8.47
CA LEU A 53 12.06 -16.91 7.69
C LEU A 53 13.48 -17.45 7.91
N ARG A 54 14.49 -16.60 7.76
CA ARG A 54 15.90 -16.95 8.01
C ARG A 54 16.13 -17.39 9.45
N SER A 55 15.50 -16.71 10.42
CA SER A 55 15.59 -17.08 11.84
C SER A 55 14.98 -18.46 12.11
N ALA A 56 13.80 -18.74 11.57
CA ALA A 56 13.14 -20.03 11.75
C ALA A 56 13.94 -21.17 11.08
N SER A 57 14.49 -20.94 9.89
CA SER A 57 15.41 -21.89 9.22
C SER A 57 16.66 -22.16 10.05
N LYS A 58 17.33 -21.11 10.59
CA LYS A 58 18.49 -21.25 11.50
C LYS A 58 18.17 -22.04 12.77
N ARG A 59 16.92 -22.00 13.24
CA ARG A 59 16.44 -22.77 14.39
C ARG A 59 16.04 -24.21 14.04
N GLY A 60 16.28 -24.64 12.79
CA GLY A 60 16.07 -26.00 12.33
C GLY A 60 14.63 -26.32 11.91
N ALA A 61 13.81 -25.31 11.62
CA ALA A 61 12.49 -25.56 11.06
C ALA A 61 12.62 -26.26 9.70
N ALA A 62 11.80 -27.30 9.48
CA ALA A 62 11.82 -28.05 8.24
C ALA A 62 11.35 -27.19 7.06
N HIS A 63 12.01 -27.33 5.90
CA HIS A 63 11.73 -26.52 4.71
C HIS A 63 10.27 -26.65 4.22
N ASP A 64 9.68 -27.83 4.31
CA ASP A 64 8.28 -28.06 3.93
C ASP A 64 7.31 -27.33 4.87
N ALA A 65 7.60 -27.31 6.18
CA ALA A 65 6.81 -26.60 7.18
C ALA A 65 6.96 -25.08 7.01
N LEU A 66 8.18 -24.60 6.75
CA LEU A 66 8.45 -23.19 6.44
C LEU A 66 7.71 -22.74 5.19
N GLY A 67 7.80 -23.50 4.09
CA GLY A 67 7.10 -23.17 2.84
C GLY A 67 5.59 -23.08 3.04
N ARG A 68 4.99 -24.05 3.76
CA ARG A 68 3.56 -24.00 4.10
C ARG A 68 3.18 -22.79 4.96
N ALA A 69 4.00 -22.46 5.96
CA ALA A 69 3.73 -21.33 6.85
C ALA A 69 3.89 -19.97 6.16
N ALA A 70 4.86 -19.88 5.23
CA ALA A 70 5.16 -18.68 4.47
C ALA A 70 4.31 -18.52 3.20
N GLY A 71 3.55 -19.56 2.80
CA GLY A 71 2.81 -19.56 1.54
C GLY A 71 3.70 -19.60 0.30
N LEU A 72 4.92 -20.13 0.43
CA LEU A 72 5.94 -20.15 -0.63
C LEU A 72 6.07 -21.53 -1.26
N ALA A 73 6.26 -21.56 -2.56
CA ALA A 73 6.74 -22.71 -3.28
C ALA A 73 8.18 -23.04 -2.86
N PRO A 74 8.64 -24.30 -3.03
CA PRO A 74 9.99 -24.70 -2.63
C PRO A 74 11.11 -23.87 -3.28
N VAL A 75 10.92 -23.46 -4.54
CA VAL A 75 11.89 -22.62 -5.26
C VAL A 75 11.98 -21.22 -4.66
N GLU A 76 10.84 -20.59 -4.37
CA GLU A 76 10.77 -19.26 -3.77
C GLU A 76 11.37 -19.28 -2.35
N LEU A 77 11.05 -20.32 -1.56
CA LEU A 77 11.64 -20.50 -0.24
C LEU A 77 13.17 -20.57 -0.30
N GLN A 78 13.73 -21.29 -1.28
CA GLN A 78 15.18 -21.40 -1.43
C GLN A 78 15.81 -20.05 -1.77
N GLU A 79 15.19 -19.26 -2.66
CA GLU A 79 15.66 -17.92 -3.01
C GLU A 79 15.73 -16.97 -1.80
N PHE A 80 14.72 -17.02 -0.92
CA PHE A 80 14.73 -16.24 0.32
C PHE A 80 15.83 -16.69 1.30
N LEU A 81 16.10 -17.99 1.38
CA LEU A 81 17.13 -18.55 2.26
C LEU A 81 18.55 -18.29 1.74
N ASP A 82 18.72 -18.24 0.43
CA ASP A 82 19.99 -17.90 -0.23
C ASP A 82 20.29 -16.39 -0.19
N GLY A 83 19.35 -15.59 0.32
CA GLY A 83 19.49 -14.12 0.41
C GLY A 83 19.34 -13.41 -0.94
N GLY A 84 18.72 -14.07 -1.92
CA GLY A 84 18.58 -13.60 -3.29
C GLY A 84 17.15 -13.24 -3.71
N ALA A 85 16.16 -13.38 -2.82
CA ALA A 85 14.78 -13.06 -3.17
C ALA A 85 14.64 -11.56 -3.49
N LYS A 86 14.39 -11.27 -4.76
CA LYS A 86 13.87 -9.99 -5.21
C LYS A 86 12.38 -10.23 -5.46
N LEU A 87 11.51 -9.68 -4.62
CA LEU A 87 10.08 -9.71 -4.92
C LEU A 87 9.87 -9.05 -6.30
N PRO A 88 9.07 -9.67 -7.19
CA PRO A 88 8.75 -9.09 -8.50
C PRO A 88 7.99 -7.76 -8.37
#